data_AF-A0A7S2SQ80-F1
#
_entry.id   AF-A0A7S2SQ80-F1
#
_cell.length_a   1.000
_cell.length_b   1.000
_cell.length_c   1.000
_cell.angle_alpha   90.00
_cell.angle_beta   90.00
_cell.angle_gamma   90.00
#
_symmetry.space_group_name_H-M   'P 1'
#
loop_
_entity.id
_entity.type
_entity.pdbx_description
1 polymer ?
#
loop_
_entity_poly.entity_id
_entity_poly.type
_entity_poly.pdbx_seq_one_letter_code
_entity_poly.pdbx_strand_id
1 'polypeptide(L)'
;MDESATGIVSMWIADMMPVTLKVVSALNQALPHEAATTIAEVANCCCGMISGSRTSNTEPYFHAMICAIIIYDRLLLHGGNSVFTSRDVAIRKCLLTIRRSGGSATMQYRNSIQYSTTTFNDAPASIQALCES
;
A
#
# COMPACT_ATOMS: atom_id res chain seq x y z
N MET A 1 28.29 14.92 18.20
CA MET A 1 26.95 14.44 17.82
C MET A 1 27.16 13.62 16.57
N ASP A 2 26.74 12.36 16.54
CA ASP A 2 27.08 11.42 15.47
C ASP A 2 26.34 11.84 14.17
N GLU A 3 27.09 12.37 13.20
CA GLU A 3 26.54 12.86 11.92
C GLU A 3 25.82 11.73 11.17
N SER A 4 26.24 10.48 11.38
CA SER A 4 25.61 9.29 10.79
C SER A 4 24.18 9.06 11.30
N ALA A 5 23.95 9.17 12.61
CA ALA A 5 22.63 9.02 13.22
C ALA A 5 21.68 10.15 12.78
N THR A 6 22.21 11.36 12.63
CA THR A 6 21.43 12.54 12.20
C THR A 6 20.98 12.42 10.74
N GLY A 7 21.83 11.85 9.87
CA GLY A 7 21.49 11.56 8.48
C GLY A 7 20.39 10.50 8.34
N ILE A 8 20.47 9.41 9.12
CA ILE A 8 19.45 8.35 9.13
C ILE A 8 18.09 8.89 9.58
N VAL A 9 18.06 9.70 10.64
CA VAL A 9 16.82 10.31 11.13
C VAL A 9 16.21 11.25 10.10
N SER A 10 17.02 12.06 9.42
CA SER A 10 16.55 12.95 8.35
C SER A 10 15.92 12.17 7.20
N MET A 11 16.53 11.06 6.78
CA MET A 11 15.98 10.20 5.73
C MET A 11 14.69 9.48 6.18
N TRP A 12 14.61 9.12 7.47
CA TRP A 12 13.43 8.48 8.05
C TRP A 12 12.24 9.43 8.16
N ILE A 13 12.45 10.71 8.49
CA ILE A 13 11.37 11.71 8.59
C ILE A 13 10.91 12.18 7.20
N ALA A 14 11.78 12.14 6.19
CA ALA A 14 11.47 12.59 4.84
C ALA A 14 10.56 11.62 4.05
N ASP A 15 10.47 10.35 4.44
CA ASP A 15 9.59 9.37 3.80
C ASP A 15 8.16 9.46 4.38
N MET A 16 7.15 9.33 3.52
CA MET A 16 5.73 9.38 3.91
C MET A 16 5.33 8.19 4.80
N MET A 17 6.04 7.06 4.72
CA MET A 17 5.74 5.82 5.44
C MET A 17 7.02 5.08 5.86
N PRO A 18 7.79 5.64 6.80
CA PRO A 18 9.14 5.16 7.08
C PRO A 18 9.18 3.84 7.88
N VAL A 19 8.10 3.51 8.60
CA VAL A 19 7.92 2.19 9.23
C VAL A 19 7.68 1.11 8.18
N THR A 20 6.92 1.41 7.12
CA THR A 20 6.63 0.49 6.02
C THR A 20 7.91 0.06 5.30
N LEU A 21 8.84 0.99 5.09
CA LEU A 21 10.17 0.69 4.54
C LEU A 21 10.94 -0.33 5.36
N LYS A 22 10.92 -0.18 6.69
CA LYS A 22 11.62 -1.10 7.59
C LYS A 22 10.99 -2.49 7.59
N VAL A 23 9.66 -2.56 7.49
CA VAL A 23 8.92 -3.82 7.33
C VAL A 23 9.27 -4.49 6.01
N VAL A 24 9.29 -3.76 4.89
CA VAL A 24 9.69 -4.30 3.57
C VAL A 24 11.11 -4.87 3.61
N SER A 25 12.06 -4.14 4.21
CA SER A 25 13.43 -4.61 4.38
C SER A 25 13.52 -5.91 5.18
N ALA A 26 12.79 -6.01 6.29
CA ALA A 26 12.75 -7.22 7.10
C ALA A 26 12.13 -8.41 6.35
N LEU A 27 11.04 -8.18 5.60
CA LEU A 27 10.36 -9.23 4.83
C LEU A 27 11.22 -9.74 3.66
N ASN A 28 11.95 -8.85 2.99
CA ASN A 28 12.88 -9.22 1.92
C ASN A 28 14.05 -10.09 2.41
N GLN A 29 14.48 -9.93 3.67
CA GLN A 29 15.56 -10.71 4.26
C GLN A 29 15.11 -12.11 4.69
N ALA A 30 13.83 -12.29 5.02
CA ALA A 30 13.31 -13.54 5.57
C ALA A 30 12.77 -14.48 4.48
N LEU A 31 11.68 -14.09 3.79
CA LEU A 31 10.90 -14.97 2.91
C LEU A 31 10.08 -14.13 1.89
N PRO A 32 10.70 -13.61 0.82
CA PRO A 32 10.08 -12.58 -0.03
C PRO A 32 8.81 -13.05 -0.78
N HIS A 33 8.75 -14.30 -1.24
CA HIS A 33 7.61 -14.79 -2.02
C HIS A 33 6.39 -15.10 -1.15
N GLU A 34 6.57 -15.85 -0.06
CA GLU A 34 5.49 -16.19 0.89
C GLU A 34 4.95 -14.94 1.59
N ALA A 35 5.83 -13.98 1.90
CA ALA A 35 5.44 -12.67 2.42
C ALA A 35 4.57 -11.91 1.41
N ALA A 36 4.97 -11.87 0.13
CA ALA A 36 4.18 -11.18 -0.90
C ALA A 36 2.77 -11.76 -1.03
N THR A 37 2.62 -13.09 -1.08
CA THR A 37 1.31 -13.75 -1.14
C THR A 37 0.46 -13.42 0.09
N THR A 38 1.02 -13.54 1.28
CA THR A 38 0.31 -13.23 2.54
C THR A 38 -0.14 -11.77 2.59
N ILE A 39 0.72 -10.84 2.18
CA ILE A 39 0.38 -9.40 2.17
C ILE A 39 -0.70 -9.10 1.12
N ALA A 40 -0.67 -9.76 -0.04
CA ALA A 40 -1.73 -9.62 -1.04
C ALA A 40 -3.09 -10.12 -0.51
N GLU A 41 -3.10 -11.25 0.20
CA GLU A 41 -4.29 -11.79 0.86
C GLU A 41 -4.84 -10.81 1.90
N VAL A 42 -3.98 -10.21 2.74
CA VAL A 42 -4.39 -9.20 3.72
C VAL A 42 -5.09 -8.01 3.04
N ALA A 43 -4.54 -7.50 1.93
CA ALA A 43 -5.15 -6.41 1.18
C ALA A 43 -6.55 -6.80 0.67
N ASN A 44 -6.69 -7.99 0.08
CA ASN A 44 -7.95 -8.48 -0.46
C ASN A 44 -8.99 -8.78 0.64
N CYS A 45 -8.57 -9.36 1.76
CA CYS A 45 -9.42 -9.63 2.91
C CYS A 45 -9.98 -8.33 3.50
N CYS A 46 -9.14 -7.32 3.70
CA CYS A 46 -9.58 -6.01 4.18
C CYS A 46 -10.56 -5.35 3.20
N CYS A 47 -10.25 -5.38 1.90
CA CYS A 47 -11.17 -4.91 0.86
C CYS A 47 -12.52 -5.65 0.92
N GLY A 48 -12.51 -6.97 1.12
CA GLY A 48 -13.70 -7.80 1.27
C GLY A 48 -14.53 -7.45 2.50
N MET A 49 -13.89 -7.20 3.65
CA MET A 49 -14.57 -6.80 4.88
C MET A 49 -15.30 -5.47 4.73
N ILE A 50 -14.65 -4.49 4.09
CA ILE A 50 -15.23 -3.16 3.86
C ILE A 50 -16.33 -3.22 2.81
N SER A 51 -16.03 -3.76 1.62
CA SER A 51 -16.99 -3.79 0.49
C SER A 51 -18.21 -4.68 0.77
N GLY A 52 -18.05 -5.72 1.59
CA GLY A 52 -19.14 -6.58 2.04
C GLY A 52 -19.92 -6.02 3.23
N SER A 53 -19.58 -4.83 3.74
CA SER A 53 -20.18 -4.24 4.95
C SER A 53 -20.18 -5.20 6.15
N ARG A 54 -19.12 -6.02 6.27
CA ARG A 54 -18.98 -7.06 7.31
C ARG A 54 -18.42 -6.51 8.63
N THR A 55 -18.13 -5.22 8.68
CA THR A 55 -17.64 -4.51 9.86
C THR A 55 -18.33 -3.16 9.94
N SER A 56 -18.67 -2.74 11.15
CA SER A 56 -19.16 -1.38 11.44
C SER A 56 -18.02 -0.37 11.57
N ASN A 57 -16.81 -0.83 11.91
CA ASN A 57 -15.61 -0.01 11.96
C ASN A 57 -14.70 -0.35 10.77
N THR A 58 -14.71 0.50 9.75
CA THR A 58 -13.97 0.27 8.50
C THR A 58 -12.57 0.87 8.50
N GLU A 59 -12.29 1.83 9.38
CA GLU A 59 -11.04 2.60 9.38
C GLU A 59 -9.78 1.72 9.56
N PRO A 60 -9.71 0.79 10.54
CA PRO A 60 -8.55 -0.10 10.66
C PRO A 60 -8.32 -0.96 9.41
N TYR A 61 -9.39 -1.39 8.75
CA TYR A 61 -9.30 -2.18 7.53
C TYR A 61 -8.83 -1.35 6.34
N PHE A 62 -9.19 -0.07 6.26
CA PHE A 62 -8.62 0.83 5.26
C PHE A 62 -7.11 0.98 5.45
N HIS A 63 -6.67 1.27 6.67
CA HIS A 63 -5.24 1.38 6.98
C HIS A 63 -4.48 0.10 6.66
N ALA A 64 -4.98 -1.06 7.11
CA ALA A 64 -4.35 -2.35 6.83
C ALA A 64 -4.30 -2.65 5.32
N MET A 65 -5.39 -2.39 4.58
CA MET A 65 -5.44 -2.56 3.13
C MET A 65 -4.41 -1.70 2.39
N ILE A 66 -4.31 -0.41 2.75
CA ILE A 66 -3.38 0.54 2.11
C ILE A 66 -1.94 0.17 2.41
N CYS A 67 -1.63 -0.11 3.67
CA CYS A 67 -0.30 -0.58 4.07
C CYS A 67 0.09 -1.86 3.31
N ALA A 68 -0.83 -2.82 3.20
CA ALA A 68 -0.58 -4.06 2.48
C ALA A 68 -0.32 -3.84 0.98
N ILE A 69 -1.10 -2.97 0.32
CA ILE A 69 -0.86 -2.59 -1.09
C ILE A 69 0.55 -2.01 -1.27
N ILE A 70 0.97 -1.10 -0.40
CA ILE A 70 2.27 -0.42 -0.48
C ILE A 70 3.42 -1.37 -0.20
N ILE A 71 3.29 -2.23 0.82
CA ILE A 71 4.28 -3.26 1.14
C ILE A 71 4.43 -4.22 -0.05
N TYR A 72 3.30 -4.72 -0.58
CA TYR A 72 3.31 -5.67 -1.70
C TYR A 72 3.97 -5.06 -2.94
N ASP A 73 3.65 -3.82 -3.31
CA ASP A 73 4.29 -3.13 -4.42
C ASP A 73 5.81 -3.07 -4.27
N ARG A 74 6.29 -2.71 -3.08
CA ARG A 74 7.73 -2.59 -2.80
C ARG A 74 8.43 -3.95 -2.72
N LEU A 75 7.73 -5.02 -2.32
CA LEU A 75 8.24 -6.39 -2.38
C LEU A 75 8.39 -6.89 -3.82
N LEU A 76 7.46 -6.51 -4.70
CA LEU A 76 7.48 -6.90 -6.12
C LEU A 76 8.56 -6.21 -6.95
N LEU A 77 9.10 -5.08 -6.49
CA LEU A 77 10.09 -4.28 -7.21
C LEU A 77 11.30 -5.10 -7.65
N HIS A 78 11.76 -6.04 -6.82
CA HIS A 78 12.91 -6.91 -7.14
C HIS A 78 12.62 -7.88 -8.31
N GLY A 79 11.35 -8.15 -8.61
CA GLY A 79 10.92 -8.98 -9.73
C GLY A 79 10.47 -8.20 -10.97
N GLY A 80 10.56 -6.87 -10.98
CA GLY A 80 10.06 -6.02 -12.07
C GLY A 80 8.53 -6.02 -12.22
N ASN A 81 7.81 -6.44 -11.17
CA ASN A 81 6.36 -6.49 -11.16
C ASN A 81 5.78 -5.30 -10.39
N SER A 82 4.50 -5.00 -10.64
CA SER A 82 3.78 -3.89 -10.00
C SER A 82 2.49 -4.38 -9.36
N VAL A 83 2.10 -3.79 -8.22
CA VAL A 83 0.77 -4.04 -7.63
C VAL A 83 -0.38 -3.63 -8.58
N PHE A 84 -0.11 -2.72 -9.52
CA PHE A 84 -1.09 -2.19 -10.47
C PHE A 84 -1.32 -3.08 -11.69
N THR A 85 -0.43 -4.05 -11.94
CA THR A 85 -0.53 -5.02 -13.04
C THR A 85 -0.62 -6.47 -12.56
N SER A 86 -0.22 -6.75 -11.32
CA SER A 86 -0.39 -8.06 -10.68
C SER A 86 -1.86 -8.46 -10.52
N ARG A 87 -2.12 -9.76 -10.54
CA ARG A 87 -3.45 -10.34 -10.27
C ARG A 87 -3.66 -10.73 -8.80
N ASP A 88 -2.60 -10.70 -7.99
CA ASP A 88 -2.67 -11.16 -6.60
C ASP A 88 -3.42 -10.17 -5.72
N VAL A 89 -3.33 -8.86 -6.02
CA VAL A 89 -4.10 -7.81 -5.35
C VAL A 89 -5.17 -7.29 -6.29
N ALA A 90 -6.43 -7.32 -5.86
CA ALA A 90 -7.54 -6.74 -6.62
C ALA A 90 -7.56 -5.21 -6.52
N ILE A 91 -6.47 -4.54 -6.93
CA ILE A 91 -6.20 -3.11 -6.68
C ILE A 91 -7.33 -2.19 -7.16
N ARG A 92 -7.92 -2.48 -8.32
CA ARG A 92 -9.07 -1.74 -8.84
C ARG A 92 -10.28 -1.81 -7.90
N LYS A 93 -10.54 -2.99 -7.32
CA LYS A 93 -11.61 -3.18 -6.33
C LYS A 93 -11.30 -2.43 -5.03
N CYS A 94 -10.05 -2.46 -4.57
CA CYS A 94 -9.60 -1.70 -3.41
C CYS A 94 -9.83 -0.20 -3.58
N LEU A 95 -9.38 0.38 -4.70
CA LEU A 95 -9.56 1.80 -5.01
C LEU A 95 -11.03 2.20 -5.15
N LEU A 96 -11.85 1.37 -5.82
CA LEU A 96 -13.31 1.60 -5.88
C LEU A 96 -13.95 1.53 -4.48
N THR A 97 -13.46 0.67 -3.59
CA THR A 97 -13.94 0.57 -2.21
C THR A 97 -13.62 1.85 -1.42
N ILE A 98 -12.40 2.39 -1.56
CA ILE A 98 -12.00 3.68 -0.96
C ILE A 98 -12.88 4.82 -1.49
N ARG A 99 -13.16 4.84 -2.80
CA ARG A 99 -13.98 5.90 -3.40
C ARG A 99 -15.44 5.83 -2.95
N ARG A 100 -15.99 4.62 -2.80
CA ARG A 100 -17.39 4.41 -2.41
C ARG A 100 -17.67 4.71 -0.95
N SER A 101 -16.71 4.54 -0.05
CA SER A 101 -16.96 4.83 1.37
C SER A 101 -17.34 6.28 1.59
N GLY A 102 -16.76 7.20 0.80
CA GLY A 102 -16.98 8.63 0.96
C GLY A 102 -16.44 9.13 2.31
N GLY A 103 -15.97 10.37 2.36
CA GLY A 103 -15.47 10.96 3.61
C GLY A 103 -14.11 11.63 3.45
N SER A 104 -13.77 12.45 4.44
CA SER A 104 -12.57 13.30 4.44
C SER A 104 -11.27 12.49 4.34
N ALA A 105 -11.22 11.31 4.97
CA ALA A 105 -10.03 10.44 4.95
C ALA A 105 -9.80 9.73 3.61
N THR A 106 -10.80 9.66 2.73
CA THR A 106 -10.68 8.91 1.47
C THR A 106 -9.62 9.49 0.54
N MET A 107 -9.43 10.81 0.54
CA MET A 107 -8.37 11.49 -0.22
C MET A 107 -6.99 11.11 0.33
N GLN A 108 -6.84 11.10 1.66
CA GLN A 108 -5.57 10.71 2.29
C GLN A 108 -5.19 9.28 1.92
N TYR A 109 -6.16 8.36 1.90
CA TYR A 109 -5.94 6.97 1.49
C TYR A 109 -5.47 6.82 0.05
N ARG A 110 -6.05 7.58 -0.88
CA ARG A 110 -5.62 7.58 -2.30
C ARG A 110 -4.23 8.18 -2.45
N ASN A 111 -3.96 9.29 -1.77
CA ASN A 111 -2.64 9.94 -1.75
C ASN A 111 -1.56 9.01 -1.19
N SER A 112 -1.85 8.24 -0.14
CA SER A 112 -0.91 7.25 0.39
C SER A 112 -0.52 6.22 -0.67
N ILE A 113 -1.49 5.70 -1.44
CA ILE A 113 -1.20 4.76 -2.53
C ILE A 113 -0.37 5.45 -3.62
N GLN A 114 -0.80 6.62 -4.08
CA GLN A 114 -0.15 7.36 -5.17
C GLN A 114 1.31 7.72 -4.86
N TYR A 115 1.59 8.22 -3.66
CA TYR A 115 2.91 8.76 -3.32
C TYR A 115 3.83 7.76 -2.61
N SER A 116 3.29 6.67 -2.06
CA SER A 116 4.11 5.71 -1.30
C SER A 116 4.35 4.39 -2.02
N THR A 117 3.58 4.08 -3.07
CA THR A 117 3.94 2.99 -3.99
C THR A 117 5.05 3.46 -4.94
N THR A 118 5.89 2.51 -5.34
CA THR A 118 7.05 2.77 -6.19
C THR A 118 6.71 2.70 -7.67
N THR A 119 5.66 1.98 -8.05
CA THR A 119 5.31 1.70 -9.45
C THR A 119 4.08 2.47 -9.95
N PHE A 120 3.56 3.45 -9.20
CA PHE A 120 2.31 4.16 -9.55
C PHE A 120 2.38 4.87 -10.91
N ASN A 121 3.52 5.49 -11.22
CA ASN A 121 3.69 6.21 -12.48
C ASN A 121 3.60 5.28 -13.71
N ASP A 122 3.84 3.97 -13.52
CA ASP A 122 3.72 2.95 -14.55
C ASP A 122 2.35 2.26 -14.54
N ALA A 123 1.45 2.64 -13.63
CA ALA A 123 0.12 2.07 -13.53
C ALA A 123 -0.72 2.40 -14.77
N PRO A 124 -1.68 1.53 -15.16
CA PRO A 124 -2.62 1.85 -16.24
C PRO A 124 -3.37 3.16 -15.97
N ALA A 125 -3.62 3.97 -17.00
CA ALA A 125 -4.33 5.26 -16.85
C ALA A 125 -5.69 5.13 -16.14
N SER A 126 -6.38 4.00 -16.32
CA SER A 126 -7.65 3.72 -15.63
C SER A 126 -7.50 3.54 -14.11
N ILE A 127 -6.33 3.12 -13.64
CA ILE A 127 -5.98 3.02 -12.22
C ILE A 127 -5.55 4.38 -11.68
N GLN A 128 -4.72 5.13 -12.43
CA GLN A 128 -4.29 6.48 -12.04
C GLN A 128 -5.49 7.40 -11.83
N ALA A 129 -6.45 7.38 -12.76
CA ALA A 129 -7.69 8.16 -12.67
C ALA A 129 -8.53 7.81 -11.42
N LEU A 130 -8.42 6.60 -10.86
CA LEU A 130 -9.12 6.23 -9.62
C LEU A 130 -8.46 6.80 -8.37
N CYS A 131 -7.17 7.15 -8.43
CA CYS A 131 -6.45 7.82 -7.33
C CYS A 131 -6.64 9.34 -7.36
N GLU A 132 -6.72 9.93 -8.57
CA GLU A 132 -6.79 11.38 -8.77
C GLU A 132 -8.20 11.99 -8.63
N SER A 133 -9.26 11.17 -8.79
CA SER A 133 -10.67 11.60 -8.60
C SER A 133 -11.09 11.62 -7.14
#